data_AF-A0A0Q6ZNE6-F1
#
_entry.id   AF-A0A0Q6ZNE6-F1
#
_cell.length_a   1.000
_cell.length_b   1.000
_cell.length_c   1.000
_cell.angle_alpha   90.00
_cell.angle_beta   90.00
_cell.angle_gamma   90.00
#
_symmetry.space_group_name_H-M   'P 1'
#
loop_
_entity.id
_entity.type
_entity.pdbx_description
1 polymer ?
#
loop_
_entity_poly.entity_id
_entity_poly.type
_entity_poly.pdbx_seq_one_letter_code
_entity_poly.pdbx_strand_id
1 'polypeptide(L)'
;MPQPTSRTAEIRKIAKSGDGQAERMLADLLRDLFKIEPRNVAINHDQYSLNSLNGFFDTDDDQFFFKFHQEEGEEAMSGEYYRADILARAGLPVDQPLLISVLPGEQILVYRRRTDPRFSDVLRALDLKDDPPARAKAVEAERQMSEAVLEVYRETLHAVTPQNVAAEPIHRLFYERLIDPPTGSYPGGRMASFYVGKEFAFPGVTLDWQALSRLPFEINGVKYRDSLGVLFNEAHERLNPVRLADAGGVVAHGDAHNANVWYEDHGDTAHLSFFDPAFAGEHIPTLLAEVKTTFHNILAHPFWLYDPALASEHYTAAAILDGDLLRVTTSYEVSPVRRDLLSVKAEAMWKPLLTDLKARDMLPEDWRRVVRLGLFLCPTLVMNLRAGATSHNPVSSLVGLSSAIMAGSEPVAGQDMLSRFFDVIDPDRG
;
A
#
# COMPACT_ATOMS: atom_id res chain seq x y z
N MET A 1 -30.48 18.56 -0.45
CA MET A 1 -30.67 17.75 -1.67
C MET A 1 -30.12 16.37 -1.35
N PRO A 2 -30.80 15.26 -1.68
CA PRO A 2 -30.21 13.94 -1.50
C PRO A 2 -28.96 13.86 -2.38
N GLN A 3 -27.86 13.34 -1.81
CA GLN A 3 -26.60 13.12 -2.53
C GLN A 3 -26.89 12.20 -3.73
N PRO A 4 -26.44 12.52 -4.96
CA PRO A 4 -26.57 11.59 -6.07
C PRO A 4 -25.82 10.31 -5.71
N THR A 5 -26.52 9.19 -5.65
CA THR A 5 -25.96 7.87 -5.33
C THR A 5 -24.86 7.51 -6.32
N SER A 6 -23.64 7.22 -5.84
CA SER A 6 -22.56 6.70 -6.68
C SER A 6 -22.95 5.39 -7.34
N ARG A 7 -22.91 5.35 -8.67
CA ARG A 7 -23.17 4.14 -9.45
C ARG A 7 -22.06 3.12 -9.25
N THR A 8 -20.81 3.56 -9.18
CA THR A 8 -19.66 2.66 -8.92
C THR A 8 -19.75 2.03 -7.52
N ALA A 9 -20.20 2.78 -6.52
CA ALA A 9 -20.45 2.26 -5.17
C ALA A 9 -21.56 1.20 -5.17
N GLU A 10 -22.66 1.45 -5.89
CA GLU A 10 -23.77 0.52 -6.02
C GLU A 10 -23.35 -0.77 -6.75
N ILE A 11 -22.64 -0.65 -7.88
CA ILE A 11 -22.09 -1.79 -8.64
C ILE A 11 -21.20 -2.63 -7.73
N ARG A 12 -20.27 -2.02 -6.99
CA ARG A 12 -19.37 -2.74 -6.07
C ARG A 12 -20.13 -3.45 -4.95
N LYS A 13 -21.17 -2.82 -4.41
CA LYS A 13 -22.03 -3.45 -3.39
C LYS A 13 -22.72 -4.70 -3.94
N ILE A 14 -23.28 -4.61 -5.15
CA ILE A 14 -24.03 -5.69 -5.79
C ILE A 14 -23.09 -6.81 -6.27
N ALA A 15 -21.87 -6.49 -6.71
CA ALA A 15 -20.89 -7.47 -7.19
C ALA A 15 -20.57 -8.58 -6.15
N LYS A 16 -20.76 -8.30 -4.86
CA LYS A 16 -20.60 -9.29 -3.78
C LYS A 16 -21.56 -10.48 -3.87
N SER A 17 -22.68 -10.34 -4.57
CA SER A 17 -23.68 -11.40 -4.74
C SER A 17 -23.29 -12.43 -5.81
N GLY A 18 -22.47 -12.04 -6.79
CA GLY A 18 -22.01 -12.91 -7.88
C GLY A 18 -23.13 -13.43 -8.80
N ASP A 19 -24.27 -12.73 -8.88
CA ASP A 19 -25.47 -13.19 -9.62
C ASP A 19 -25.59 -12.61 -11.05
N GLY A 20 -24.55 -11.91 -11.52
CA GLY A 20 -24.53 -11.27 -12.84
C GLY A 20 -25.20 -9.90 -12.91
N GLN A 21 -25.79 -9.38 -11.82
CA GLN A 21 -26.43 -8.07 -11.83
C GLN A 21 -25.44 -6.92 -11.93
N ALA A 22 -24.30 -7.02 -11.25
CA ALA A 22 -23.27 -5.98 -11.26
C ALA A 22 -22.65 -5.82 -12.67
N GLU A 23 -22.44 -6.92 -13.38
CA GLU A 23 -21.95 -6.96 -14.75
C GLU A 23 -22.89 -6.24 -15.71
N ARG A 24 -24.22 -6.42 -15.54
CA ARG A 24 -25.23 -5.69 -16.33
C ARG A 24 -25.19 -4.19 -16.04
N MET A 25 -25.13 -3.81 -14.78
CA MET A 25 -25.04 -2.40 -14.37
C MET A 25 -23.76 -1.73 -14.87
N LEU A 26 -22.65 -2.49 -14.88
CA LEU A 26 -21.39 -2.03 -15.42
C LEU A 26 -21.44 -1.89 -16.94
N ALA A 27 -22.08 -2.82 -17.65
CA ALA A 27 -22.30 -2.70 -19.08
C ALA A 27 -23.09 -1.42 -19.44
N ASP A 28 -24.13 -1.11 -18.64
CA ASP A 28 -24.90 0.14 -18.78
C ASP A 28 -24.05 1.37 -18.49
N LEU A 29 -23.22 1.34 -17.44
CA LEU A 29 -22.30 2.43 -17.12
C LEU A 29 -21.31 2.70 -18.25
N LEU A 30 -20.70 1.66 -18.82
CA LEU A 30 -19.76 1.77 -19.94
C LEU A 30 -20.44 2.32 -21.20
N ARG A 31 -21.68 1.88 -21.50
CA ARG A 31 -22.50 2.46 -22.58
C ARG A 31 -22.77 3.94 -22.36
N ASP A 32 -23.17 4.31 -21.15
CA ASP A 32 -23.55 5.68 -20.84
C ASP A 32 -22.35 6.64 -20.95
N LEU A 33 -21.22 6.27 -20.35
CA LEU A 33 -20.04 7.11 -20.26
C LEU A 33 -19.28 7.20 -21.59
N PHE A 34 -19.06 6.07 -22.26
CA PHE A 34 -18.11 5.99 -23.37
C PHE A 34 -18.75 5.68 -24.72
N LYS A 35 -20.06 5.46 -24.76
CA LYS A 35 -20.79 5.11 -26.00
C LYS A 35 -20.22 3.88 -26.70
N ILE A 36 -19.71 2.92 -25.92
CA ILE A 36 -19.22 1.61 -26.39
C ILE A 36 -20.25 0.54 -26.07
N GLU A 37 -20.25 -0.56 -26.85
CA GLU A 37 -21.12 -1.71 -26.61
C GLU A 37 -20.32 -2.87 -25.99
N PRO A 38 -20.22 -2.95 -24.65
CA PRO A 38 -19.46 -3.98 -23.99
C PRO A 38 -20.19 -5.33 -24.06
N ARG A 39 -19.41 -6.38 -24.31
CA ARG A 39 -19.83 -7.79 -24.30
C ARG A 39 -18.97 -8.56 -23.31
N ASN A 40 -19.47 -9.71 -22.85
CA ASN A 40 -18.76 -10.61 -21.93
C ASN A 40 -18.17 -9.89 -20.70
N VAL A 41 -18.89 -8.88 -20.17
CA VAL A 41 -18.45 -8.17 -18.98
C VAL A 41 -18.31 -9.17 -17.84
N ALA A 42 -17.12 -9.26 -17.28
CA ALA A 42 -16.77 -10.16 -16.19
C ALA A 42 -16.02 -9.39 -15.11
N ILE A 43 -16.47 -9.51 -13.87
CA ILE A 43 -15.83 -8.89 -12.71
C ILE A 43 -14.84 -9.89 -12.10
N ASN A 44 -13.63 -9.44 -11.81
CA ASN A 44 -12.66 -10.26 -11.11
C ASN A 44 -12.97 -10.29 -9.61
N HIS A 45 -12.94 -11.48 -9.04
CA HIS A 45 -12.98 -11.69 -7.59
C HIS A 45 -11.58 -12.04 -7.09
N ASP A 46 -10.63 -11.12 -7.25
CA ASP A 46 -9.27 -11.30 -6.75
C ASP A 46 -9.09 -10.72 -5.35
N GLN A 47 -8.09 -11.23 -4.63
CA GLN A 47 -7.77 -10.83 -3.26
C GLN A 47 -7.03 -9.49 -3.15
N TYR A 48 -6.60 -8.91 -4.28
CA TYR A 48 -5.79 -7.69 -4.32
C TYR A 48 -6.65 -6.43 -4.43
N SER A 49 -7.91 -6.57 -4.82
CA SER A 49 -8.84 -5.45 -5.06
C SER A 49 -9.68 -5.11 -3.83
N LEU A 50 -9.02 -4.65 -2.77
CA LEU A 50 -9.66 -4.39 -1.47
C LEU A 50 -10.68 -3.24 -1.55
N ASN A 51 -10.24 -2.10 -2.09
CA ASN A 51 -11.06 -0.88 -2.26
C ASN A 51 -11.30 -0.55 -3.74
N SER A 52 -11.08 -1.52 -4.62
CA SER A 52 -11.31 -1.37 -6.05
C SER A 52 -12.15 -2.51 -6.58
N LEU A 53 -12.76 -2.31 -7.74
CA LEU A 53 -13.39 -3.34 -8.52
C LEU A 53 -12.78 -3.28 -9.91
N ASN A 54 -12.41 -4.43 -10.44
CA ASN A 54 -11.81 -4.55 -11.76
C ASN A 54 -12.36 -5.76 -12.51
N GLY A 55 -12.08 -5.82 -13.80
CA GLY A 55 -12.52 -6.94 -14.62
C GLY A 55 -12.21 -6.73 -16.09
N PHE A 56 -12.88 -7.52 -16.93
CA PHE A 56 -12.66 -7.51 -18.37
C PHE A 56 -13.98 -7.36 -19.11
N PHE A 57 -13.90 -6.84 -20.32
CA PHE A 57 -14.99 -6.89 -21.30
C PHE A 57 -14.40 -6.87 -22.71
N ASP A 58 -15.19 -7.30 -23.68
CA ASP A 58 -14.84 -7.24 -25.09
C ASP A 58 -15.79 -6.28 -25.82
N THR A 59 -15.34 -5.75 -26.96
CA THR A 59 -16.19 -5.10 -27.97
C THR A 59 -16.12 -5.91 -29.27
N ASP A 60 -16.72 -5.43 -30.35
CA ASP A 60 -16.52 -6.05 -31.67
C ASP A 60 -15.05 -5.99 -32.13
N ASP A 61 -14.33 -4.94 -31.74
CA ASP A 61 -13.01 -4.62 -32.32
C ASP A 61 -11.84 -4.98 -31.41
N ASP A 62 -12.01 -4.91 -30.08
CA ASP A 62 -10.92 -5.06 -29.12
C ASP A 62 -11.39 -5.62 -27.76
N GLN A 63 -10.41 -6.06 -26.95
CA GLN A 63 -10.59 -6.54 -25.58
C GLN A 63 -10.01 -5.54 -24.57
N PHE A 64 -10.70 -5.37 -23.45
CA PHE A 64 -10.40 -4.33 -22.47
C PHE A 64 -10.34 -4.87 -21.05
N PHE A 65 -9.57 -4.16 -20.23
CA PHE A 65 -9.54 -4.27 -18.78
C PHE A 65 -10.12 -2.97 -18.20
N PHE A 66 -10.97 -3.06 -17.20
CA PHE A 66 -11.47 -1.88 -16.50
C PHE A 66 -11.14 -1.95 -15.01
N LYS A 67 -11.00 -0.77 -14.38
CA LYS A 67 -10.83 -0.65 -12.94
C LYS A 67 -11.42 0.66 -12.42
N PHE A 68 -12.03 0.61 -11.24
CA PHE A 68 -12.39 1.79 -10.46
C PHE A 68 -12.12 1.57 -8.98
N HIS A 69 -11.89 2.67 -8.27
CA HIS A 69 -11.74 2.70 -6.82
C HIS A 69 -13.05 3.15 -6.18
N GLN A 70 -13.27 2.70 -4.94
CA GLN A 70 -14.33 3.21 -4.08
C GLN A 70 -13.81 3.29 -2.65
N GLU A 71 -13.40 4.49 -2.22
CA GLU A 71 -13.11 4.85 -0.84
C GLU A 71 -14.36 5.46 -0.15
N GLU A 72 -14.35 5.47 1.19
CA GLU A 72 -15.40 6.12 1.97
C GLU A 72 -15.35 7.65 1.75
N GLY A 73 -16.48 8.26 1.35
CA GLY A 73 -16.57 9.70 1.11
C GLY A 73 -16.15 10.19 -0.28
N GLU A 74 -15.82 9.28 -1.21
CA GLU A 74 -15.34 9.61 -2.56
C GLU A 74 -16.35 10.39 -3.43
N GLU A 75 -17.66 10.24 -3.17
CA GLU A 75 -18.73 10.93 -3.92
C GLU A 75 -18.64 12.46 -3.83
N ALA A 76 -17.94 12.99 -2.83
CA ALA A 76 -17.74 14.42 -2.61
C ALA A 76 -16.48 14.98 -3.30
N MET A 77 -15.70 14.16 -4.01
CA MET A 77 -14.35 14.52 -4.44
C MET A 77 -14.18 14.55 -5.98
N SER A 78 -13.48 15.58 -6.45
CA SER A 78 -13.08 15.77 -7.85
C SER A 78 -11.60 15.43 -8.06
N GLY A 79 -11.24 14.76 -9.16
CA GLY A 79 -9.86 14.81 -9.70
C GLY A 79 -8.96 13.57 -9.55
N GLU A 80 -9.49 12.40 -9.22
CA GLU A 80 -8.68 11.17 -9.04
C GLU A 80 -8.12 10.56 -10.34
N TYR A 81 -8.61 10.98 -11.51
CA TYR A 81 -8.36 10.23 -12.75
C TYR A 81 -7.56 10.97 -13.83
N TYR A 82 -6.90 12.08 -13.49
CA TYR A 82 -5.91 12.76 -14.35
C TYR A 82 -4.46 12.27 -14.14
N ARG A 83 -4.28 11.15 -13.42
CA ARG A 83 -3.03 10.92 -12.69
C ARG A 83 -2.00 10.09 -13.43
N ALA A 84 -2.44 9.32 -14.42
CA ALA A 84 -1.54 8.62 -15.32
C ALA A 84 -0.76 9.60 -16.21
N ASP A 85 -1.38 10.72 -16.62
CA ASP A 85 -0.72 11.78 -17.38
C ASP A 85 0.35 12.52 -16.54
N ILE A 86 0.14 12.67 -15.24
CA ILE A 86 1.16 13.24 -14.33
C ILE A 86 2.43 12.38 -14.36
N LEU A 87 2.28 11.06 -14.21
CA LEU A 87 3.42 10.14 -14.21
C LEU A 87 4.09 10.05 -15.59
N ALA A 88 3.30 9.99 -16.67
CA ALA A 88 3.84 9.89 -18.03
C ALA A 88 4.60 11.15 -18.44
N ARG A 89 4.10 12.35 -18.13
CA ARG A 89 4.80 13.61 -18.41
C ARG A 89 6.11 13.75 -17.64
N ALA A 90 6.18 13.15 -16.46
CA ALA A 90 7.40 13.07 -15.65
C ALA A 90 8.36 11.97 -16.12
N GLY A 91 8.00 11.16 -17.12
CA GLY A 91 8.87 10.14 -17.71
C GLY A 91 8.81 8.76 -17.05
N LEU A 92 7.88 8.52 -16.12
CA LEU A 92 7.72 7.17 -15.55
C LEU A 92 7.10 6.20 -16.57
N PRO A 93 7.51 4.92 -16.56
CA PRO A 93 6.87 3.88 -17.36
C PRO A 93 5.49 3.58 -16.76
N VAL A 94 4.44 4.14 -17.37
CA VAL A 94 3.05 3.95 -16.95
C VAL A 94 2.16 3.65 -18.15
N ASP A 95 1.37 2.58 -18.02
CA ASP A 95 0.32 2.23 -18.96
C ASP A 95 -0.83 3.25 -18.87
N GLN A 96 -1.24 3.80 -20.01
CA GLN A 96 -2.27 4.84 -20.07
C GLN A 96 -3.64 4.21 -20.36
N PRO A 97 -4.69 4.60 -19.63
CA PRO A 97 -6.05 4.20 -19.97
C PRO A 97 -6.46 4.78 -21.33
N LEU A 98 -7.19 3.99 -22.11
CA LEU A 98 -7.78 4.40 -23.38
C LEU A 98 -9.04 5.26 -23.18
N LEU A 99 -9.82 4.96 -22.13
CA LEU A 99 -11.02 5.71 -21.76
C LEU A 99 -11.03 6.00 -20.26
N ILE A 100 -11.48 7.19 -19.90
CA ILE A 100 -11.44 7.70 -18.53
C ILE A 100 -12.74 8.43 -18.22
N SER A 101 -13.37 8.09 -17.10
CA SER A 101 -14.39 8.93 -16.47
C SER A 101 -13.86 9.46 -15.15
N VAL A 102 -14.00 10.77 -14.96
CA VAL A 102 -13.64 11.52 -13.75
C VAL A 102 -14.87 11.98 -12.96
N LEU A 103 -16.08 11.61 -13.42
CA LEU A 103 -17.33 12.09 -12.84
C LEU A 103 -17.51 11.54 -11.42
N PRO A 104 -17.80 12.38 -10.41
CA PRO A 104 -18.04 11.90 -9.05
C PRO A 104 -19.10 10.80 -8.98
N GLY A 105 -18.72 9.64 -8.44
CA GLY A 105 -19.58 8.45 -8.32
C GLY A 105 -19.70 7.60 -9.60
N GLU A 106 -18.98 7.96 -10.65
CA GLU A 106 -18.92 7.26 -11.94
C GLU A 106 -17.49 7.15 -12.45
N GLN A 107 -16.51 7.24 -11.56
CA GLN A 107 -15.12 7.21 -11.96
C GLN A 107 -14.69 5.80 -12.36
N ILE A 108 -14.08 5.66 -13.54
CA ILE A 108 -13.65 4.37 -14.09
C ILE A 108 -12.57 4.57 -15.14
N LEU A 109 -11.59 3.68 -15.13
CA LEU A 109 -10.53 3.58 -16.12
C LEU A 109 -10.73 2.34 -16.99
N VAL A 110 -10.50 2.49 -18.30
CA VAL A 110 -10.51 1.40 -19.26
C VAL A 110 -9.17 1.38 -19.98
N TYR A 111 -8.49 0.23 -19.93
CA TYR A 111 -7.21 -0.05 -20.56
C TYR A 111 -7.38 -1.07 -21.68
N ARG A 112 -6.42 -1.12 -22.61
CA ARG A 112 -6.27 -2.27 -23.50
C ARG A 112 -6.00 -3.50 -22.63
N ARG A 113 -6.64 -4.62 -22.94
CA ARG A 113 -6.36 -5.86 -22.20
C ARG A 113 -4.91 -6.29 -22.42
N ARG A 114 -4.21 -6.55 -21.32
CA ARG A 114 -2.87 -7.16 -21.31
C ARG A 114 -2.94 -8.64 -20.93
N THR A 115 -1.96 -9.39 -21.38
CA THR A 115 -1.72 -10.79 -20.98
C THR A 115 -0.52 -10.93 -20.05
N ASP A 116 0.26 -9.87 -19.88
CA ASP A 116 1.38 -9.82 -18.95
C ASP A 116 0.88 -10.05 -17.50
N PRO A 117 1.59 -10.85 -16.69
CA PRO A 117 1.23 -11.03 -15.30
C PRO A 117 1.46 -9.71 -14.53
N ARG A 118 0.72 -9.51 -13.43
CA ARG A 118 1.10 -8.48 -12.48
C ARG A 118 2.34 -8.93 -11.74
N PHE A 119 3.18 -7.99 -11.33
CA PHE A 119 4.40 -8.32 -10.62
C PHE A 119 4.10 -9.00 -9.27
N SER A 120 2.96 -8.70 -8.65
CA SER A 120 2.47 -9.43 -7.47
C SER A 120 2.27 -10.93 -7.71
N ASP A 121 1.80 -11.31 -8.90
CA ASP A 121 1.53 -12.71 -9.26
C ASP A 121 2.87 -13.47 -9.44
N VAL A 122 3.85 -12.83 -10.10
CA VAL A 122 5.22 -13.37 -10.27
C VAL A 122 5.90 -13.58 -8.92
N LEU A 123 5.86 -12.57 -8.05
CA LEU A 123 6.51 -12.65 -6.74
C LEU A 123 5.81 -13.63 -5.81
N ARG A 124 4.48 -13.75 -5.88
CA ARG A 124 3.75 -14.76 -5.10
C ARG A 124 4.15 -16.18 -5.53
N ALA A 125 4.39 -16.43 -6.81
CA ALA A 125 4.90 -17.72 -7.27
C ALA A 125 6.28 -18.02 -6.66
N LEU A 126 7.17 -17.03 -6.61
CA LEU A 126 8.48 -17.13 -5.97
C LEU A 126 8.41 -17.31 -4.44
N ASP A 127 7.44 -16.67 -3.78
CA ASP A 127 7.19 -16.85 -2.34
C ASP A 127 6.75 -18.29 -2.00
N LEU A 128 5.96 -18.92 -2.90
CA LEU A 128 5.55 -20.32 -2.75
C LEU A 128 6.68 -21.30 -3.04
N LYS A 129 7.49 -21.00 -4.06
CA LYS A 129 8.59 -21.86 -4.49
C LYS A 129 9.70 -21.00 -5.09
N ASP A 130 10.80 -20.92 -4.37
CA ASP A 130 11.99 -20.20 -4.83
C ASP A 130 12.55 -20.81 -6.12
N ASP A 131 12.91 -19.94 -7.04
CA ASP A 131 13.56 -20.25 -8.32
C ASP A 131 14.66 -19.20 -8.52
N PRO A 132 15.95 -19.52 -8.28
CA PRO A 132 17.00 -18.51 -8.27
C PRO A 132 17.17 -17.74 -9.59
N PRO A 133 17.13 -18.37 -10.79
CA PRO A 133 17.10 -17.63 -12.05
C PRO A 133 15.91 -16.67 -12.18
N ALA A 134 14.68 -17.13 -11.90
CA ALA A 134 13.50 -16.27 -12.00
C ALA A 134 13.51 -15.15 -10.94
N ARG A 135 14.01 -15.43 -9.74
CA ARG A 135 14.24 -14.44 -8.68
C ARG A 135 15.24 -13.37 -9.13
N ALA A 136 16.39 -13.78 -9.67
CA ALA A 136 17.40 -12.83 -10.14
C ALA A 136 16.83 -11.88 -11.21
N LYS A 137 16.04 -12.42 -12.15
CA LYS A 137 15.35 -11.63 -13.19
C LYS A 137 14.34 -10.64 -12.60
N ALA A 138 13.52 -11.08 -11.64
CA ALA A 138 12.56 -10.21 -10.95
C ALA A 138 13.24 -9.10 -10.14
N VAL A 139 14.34 -9.42 -9.46
CA VAL A 139 15.14 -8.46 -8.67
C VAL A 139 15.79 -7.41 -9.57
N GLU A 140 16.31 -7.82 -10.72
CA GLU A 140 16.86 -6.90 -11.70
C GLU A 140 15.79 -5.97 -12.30
N ALA A 141 14.60 -6.48 -12.59
CA ALA A 141 13.48 -5.66 -13.05
C ALA A 141 13.05 -4.60 -12.01
N GLU A 142 13.02 -4.97 -10.71
CA GLU A 142 12.77 -4.00 -9.62
C GLU A 142 13.89 -2.96 -9.50
N ARG A 143 15.15 -3.36 -9.72
CA ARG A 143 16.30 -2.44 -9.68
C ARG A 143 16.18 -1.38 -10.76
N GLN A 144 15.95 -1.79 -12.00
CA GLN A 144 15.76 -0.88 -13.13
C GLN A 144 14.58 0.07 -12.91
N MET A 145 13.45 -0.44 -12.40
CA MET A 145 12.30 0.40 -12.06
C MET A 145 12.62 1.39 -10.93
N SER A 146 13.31 0.94 -9.88
CA SER A 146 13.72 1.81 -8.77
C SER A 146 14.67 2.91 -9.23
N GLU A 147 15.64 2.60 -10.09
CA GLU A 147 16.53 3.60 -10.68
C GLU A 147 15.76 4.61 -11.55
N ALA A 148 14.83 4.14 -12.39
CA ALA A 148 14.00 5.03 -13.21
C ALA A 148 13.12 5.95 -12.35
N VAL A 149 12.51 5.44 -11.28
CA VAL A 149 11.72 6.24 -10.35
C VAL A 149 12.59 7.27 -9.62
N LEU A 150 13.78 6.87 -9.17
CA LEU A 150 14.71 7.78 -8.50
C LEU A 150 15.13 8.94 -9.42
N GLU A 151 15.41 8.68 -10.69
CA GLU A 151 15.74 9.74 -11.66
C GLU A 151 14.58 10.74 -11.79
N VAL A 152 13.34 10.26 -11.89
CA VAL A 152 12.17 11.16 -11.89
C VAL A 152 12.05 11.94 -10.58
N TYR A 153 12.30 11.34 -9.43
CA TYR A 153 12.33 12.07 -8.16
C TYR A 153 13.41 13.14 -8.15
N ARG A 154 14.61 12.87 -8.68
CA ARG A 154 15.70 13.86 -8.75
C ARG A 154 15.37 15.05 -9.62
N GLU A 155 14.74 14.79 -10.77
CA GLU A 155 14.31 15.81 -11.74
C GLU A 155 13.14 16.65 -11.22
N THR A 156 12.21 16.02 -10.51
CA THR A 156 10.98 16.66 -10.05
C THR A 156 11.04 17.17 -8.61
N LEU A 157 12.09 16.85 -7.84
CA LEU A 157 12.24 17.31 -6.45
C LEU A 157 12.32 18.84 -6.37
N HIS A 158 11.34 19.42 -5.68
CA HIS A 158 11.22 20.86 -5.48
C HIS A 158 10.71 21.20 -4.07
N ALA A 159 10.90 22.45 -3.67
CA ALA A 159 10.31 22.97 -2.43
C ALA A 159 8.79 23.10 -2.58
N VAL A 160 8.06 22.70 -1.53
CA VAL A 160 6.59 22.71 -1.50
C VAL A 160 6.09 23.50 -0.30
N THR A 161 4.86 23.98 -0.39
CA THR A 161 4.17 24.60 0.75
C THR A 161 3.32 23.55 1.49
N PRO A 162 2.97 23.78 2.77
CA PRO A 162 1.99 22.95 3.47
C PRO A 162 0.66 22.82 2.72
N GLN A 163 0.25 23.83 1.96
CA GLN A 163 -0.97 23.81 1.15
C GLN A 163 -0.83 22.89 -0.06
N ASN A 164 0.31 22.92 -0.75
CA ASN A 164 0.59 22.01 -1.86
C ASN A 164 0.52 20.56 -1.37
N VAL A 165 1.23 20.26 -0.29
CA VAL A 165 1.26 18.92 0.31
C VAL A 165 -0.11 18.49 0.78
N ALA A 166 -0.85 19.33 1.51
CA ALA A 166 -2.17 18.98 2.02
C ALA A 166 -3.21 18.69 0.93
N ALA A 167 -3.01 19.18 -0.30
CA ALA A 167 -3.86 18.86 -1.44
C ALA A 167 -3.55 17.48 -2.06
N GLU A 168 -2.43 16.85 -1.69
CA GLU A 168 -2.01 15.57 -2.25
C GLU A 168 -2.87 14.40 -1.76
N PRO A 169 -3.24 13.48 -2.66
CA PRO A 169 -4.08 12.31 -2.39
C PRO A 169 -3.49 11.32 -1.40
N ILE A 170 -2.16 11.28 -1.28
CA ILE A 170 -1.44 10.25 -0.52
C ILE A 170 -1.81 10.30 0.96
N HIS A 171 -2.28 11.46 1.43
CA HIS A 171 -2.77 11.67 2.78
C HIS A 171 -4.03 10.88 3.11
N ARG A 172 -4.78 10.43 2.10
CA ARG A 172 -5.83 9.42 2.30
C ARG A 172 -5.29 8.14 2.89
N LEU A 173 -4.09 7.73 2.48
CA LEU A 173 -3.46 6.49 2.89
C LEU A 173 -2.85 6.60 4.30
N PHE A 174 -2.26 7.75 4.63
CA PHE A 174 -1.43 7.93 5.83
C PHE A 174 -1.99 8.87 6.91
N TYR A 175 -3.02 9.65 6.62
CA TYR A 175 -3.57 10.62 7.58
C TYR A 175 -5.10 10.53 7.71
N GLU A 176 -5.85 10.62 6.62
CA GLU A 176 -7.31 10.69 6.68
C GLU A 176 -7.93 9.41 7.26
N ARG A 177 -7.28 8.26 7.06
CA ARG A 177 -7.68 6.98 7.66
C ARG A 177 -7.49 6.91 9.19
N LEU A 178 -6.85 7.91 9.81
CA LEU A 178 -6.70 8.05 11.26
C LEU A 178 -7.77 8.92 11.90
N ILE A 179 -8.50 9.71 11.11
CA ILE A 179 -9.44 10.73 11.60
C ILE A 179 -10.85 10.48 11.07
N ASP A 180 -11.84 11.02 11.77
CA ASP A 180 -13.21 11.05 11.29
C ASP A 180 -13.34 12.13 10.21
N PRO A 181 -13.65 11.82 8.94
CA PRO A 181 -13.64 12.82 7.87
C PRO A 181 -14.59 14.01 8.11
N PRO A 182 -15.83 13.82 8.62
CA PRO A 182 -16.72 14.95 8.92
C PRO A 182 -16.21 15.92 9.99
N THR A 183 -15.58 15.42 11.05
CA THR A 183 -15.21 16.23 12.23
C THR A 183 -13.71 16.53 12.34
N GLY A 184 -12.87 15.81 11.61
CA GLY A 184 -11.42 15.81 11.77
C GLY A 184 -10.95 15.21 13.10
N SER A 185 -11.82 14.53 13.85
CA SER A 185 -11.48 14.04 15.18
C SER A 185 -10.64 12.76 15.15
N TYR A 186 -9.72 12.65 16.11
CA TYR A 186 -8.88 11.49 16.34
C TYR A 186 -9.20 10.84 17.69
N PRO A 187 -9.25 9.49 17.81
CA PRO A 187 -9.13 8.53 16.72
C PRO A 187 -10.41 8.42 15.90
N GLY A 188 -10.29 8.27 14.58
CA GLY A 188 -11.40 8.09 13.65
C GLY A 188 -11.06 7.18 12.47
N GLY A 189 -11.86 7.25 11.41
CA GLY A 189 -11.62 6.53 10.16
C GLY A 189 -11.40 5.02 10.33
N ARG A 190 -10.46 4.47 9.57
CA ARG A 190 -10.10 3.05 9.62
C ARG A 190 -9.46 2.67 10.94
N MET A 191 -8.67 3.56 11.57
CA MET A 191 -8.10 3.26 12.89
C MET A 191 -9.20 2.95 13.91
N ALA A 192 -10.21 3.82 14.02
CA ALA A 192 -11.32 3.62 14.95
C ALA A 192 -12.18 2.41 14.56
N SER A 193 -12.52 2.28 13.27
CA SER A 193 -13.34 1.18 12.76
C SER A 193 -12.68 -0.18 12.98
N PHE A 194 -11.37 -0.28 12.71
CA PHE A 194 -10.64 -1.52 12.82
C PHE A 194 -10.33 -1.86 14.27
N TYR A 195 -9.90 -0.91 15.09
CA TYR A 195 -9.23 -1.28 16.35
C TYR A 195 -9.89 -0.76 17.62
N VAL A 196 -10.41 0.46 17.62
CA VAL A 196 -10.85 1.12 18.86
C VAL A 196 -12.07 0.42 19.47
N GLY A 197 -11.91 0.00 20.73
CA GLY A 197 -12.97 -0.70 21.48
C GLY A 197 -13.27 -2.11 20.98
N LYS A 198 -12.31 -2.74 20.29
CA LYS A 198 -12.47 -4.09 19.72
C LYS A 198 -11.55 -5.11 20.41
N GLU A 199 -11.91 -6.41 20.35
CA GLU A 199 -11.16 -7.52 20.97
C GLU A 199 -10.25 -8.30 20.01
N PHE A 200 -9.00 -8.54 20.36
CA PHE A 200 -8.01 -9.22 19.52
C PHE A 200 -7.77 -10.62 20.02
N ALA A 201 -8.03 -11.61 19.17
CA ALA A 201 -7.72 -13.01 19.44
C ALA A 201 -6.37 -13.38 18.81
N PHE A 202 -5.40 -13.72 19.64
CA PHE A 202 -4.12 -14.29 19.24
C PHE A 202 -4.00 -15.74 19.71
N PRO A 203 -3.11 -16.55 19.12
CA PRO A 203 -2.83 -17.87 19.68
C PRO A 203 -2.22 -17.71 21.09
N GLY A 204 -2.98 -18.09 22.12
CA GLY A 204 -2.55 -18.08 23.53
C GLY A 204 -3.10 -16.93 24.40
N VAL A 205 -3.61 -15.85 23.81
CA VAL A 205 -4.17 -14.72 24.58
C VAL A 205 -5.24 -13.98 23.79
N THR A 206 -6.23 -13.44 24.51
CA THR A 206 -7.21 -12.49 23.96
C THR A 206 -7.13 -11.20 24.75
N LEU A 207 -7.11 -10.06 24.05
CA LEU A 207 -6.93 -8.73 24.64
C LEU A 207 -7.93 -7.75 24.05
N ASP A 208 -8.46 -6.82 24.85
CA ASP A 208 -9.14 -5.66 24.29
C ASP A 208 -8.13 -4.63 23.76
N TRP A 209 -8.62 -3.70 22.94
CA TRP A 209 -7.81 -2.61 22.39
C TRP A 209 -7.15 -1.75 23.48
N GLN A 210 -7.86 -1.48 24.58
CA GLN A 210 -7.39 -0.60 25.64
C GLN A 210 -6.15 -1.17 26.32
N ALA A 211 -6.09 -2.49 26.52
CA ALA A 211 -4.92 -3.20 26.99
C ALA A 211 -3.86 -3.28 25.88
N LEU A 212 -4.20 -3.86 24.73
CA LEU A 212 -3.25 -4.14 23.64
C LEU A 212 -2.50 -2.88 23.17
N SER A 213 -3.20 -1.74 23.03
CA SER A 213 -2.60 -0.49 22.57
C SER A 213 -1.49 0.06 23.49
N ARG A 214 -1.46 -0.37 24.76
CA ARG A 214 -0.50 0.10 25.76
C ARG A 214 0.66 -0.84 26.00
N LEU A 215 0.53 -2.10 25.59
CA LEU A 215 1.56 -3.11 25.83
C LEU A 215 2.80 -2.84 24.95
N PRO A 216 4.00 -2.85 25.53
CA PRO A 216 5.22 -3.09 24.78
C PRO A 216 5.20 -4.50 24.19
N PHE A 217 5.91 -4.65 23.07
CA PHE A 217 6.05 -5.93 22.38
C PHE A 217 7.48 -6.44 22.53
N GLU A 218 7.61 -7.75 22.73
CA GLU A 218 8.84 -8.48 22.50
C GLU A 218 8.58 -9.54 21.44
N ILE A 219 9.18 -9.43 20.27
CA ILE A 219 8.95 -10.33 19.13
C ILE A 219 10.22 -11.12 18.89
N ASN A 220 10.16 -12.45 19.00
CA ASN A 220 11.30 -13.35 18.84
C ASN A 220 12.52 -12.93 19.70
N GLY A 221 12.26 -12.48 20.93
CA GLY A 221 13.28 -12.03 21.88
C GLY A 221 13.77 -10.59 21.70
N VAL A 222 13.30 -9.87 20.68
CA VAL A 222 13.62 -8.45 20.46
C VAL A 222 12.53 -7.58 21.07
N LYS A 223 12.88 -6.77 22.07
CA LYS A 223 11.95 -5.83 22.72
C LYS A 223 11.90 -4.51 21.96
N TYR A 224 10.70 -4.02 21.68
CA TYR A 224 10.45 -2.77 20.97
C TYR A 224 10.11 -1.63 21.92
N ARG A 225 10.52 -0.42 21.55
CA ARG A 225 10.38 0.77 22.39
C ARG A 225 8.93 1.24 22.53
N ASP A 226 8.21 1.24 21.42
CA ASP A 226 6.89 1.88 21.31
C ASP A 226 5.78 0.83 21.27
N SER A 227 4.65 1.14 21.90
CA SER A 227 3.42 0.36 21.77
C SER A 227 2.62 0.78 20.53
N LEU A 228 1.60 -0.01 20.16
CA LEU A 228 0.69 0.33 19.06
C LEU A 228 0.04 1.72 19.25
N GLY A 229 -0.42 2.01 20.47
CA GLY A 229 -1.08 3.29 20.78
C GLY A 229 -0.13 4.48 20.64
N VAL A 230 1.13 4.33 21.07
CA VAL A 230 2.17 5.35 20.88
C VAL A 230 2.40 5.61 19.38
N LEU A 231 2.57 4.54 18.60
CA LEU A 231 2.81 4.66 17.15
C LEU A 231 1.64 5.33 16.41
N PHE A 232 0.39 5.00 16.73
CA PHE A 232 -0.76 5.66 16.12
C PHE A 232 -0.87 7.14 16.51
N ASN A 233 -0.65 7.48 17.78
CA ASN A 233 -0.70 8.86 18.24
C ASN A 233 0.37 9.70 17.54
N GLU A 234 1.61 9.20 17.50
CA GLU A 234 2.71 9.88 16.83
C GLU A 234 2.51 9.98 15.32
N ALA A 235 1.97 8.94 14.68
CA ALA A 235 1.66 8.98 13.25
C ALA A 235 0.62 10.06 12.94
N HIS A 236 -0.44 10.16 13.74
CA HIS A 236 -1.43 11.23 13.60
C HIS A 236 -0.80 12.62 13.76
N GLU A 237 0.10 12.80 14.73
CA GLU A 237 0.74 14.10 14.95
C GLU A 237 1.77 14.47 13.88
N ARG A 238 2.65 13.54 13.50
CA ARG A 238 3.81 13.81 12.64
C ARG A 238 3.50 13.71 11.16
N LEU A 239 2.60 12.79 10.76
CA LEU A 239 2.20 12.61 9.36
C LEU A 239 0.99 13.48 8.99
N ASN A 240 0.63 14.45 9.84
CA ASN A 240 -0.30 15.50 9.47
C ASN A 240 0.25 16.24 8.23
N PRO A 241 -0.54 16.39 7.15
CA PRO A 241 -0.08 16.97 5.89
C PRO A 241 0.63 18.32 6.04
N VAL A 242 0.17 19.16 6.98
CA VAL A 242 0.76 20.49 7.20
C VAL A 242 2.20 20.46 7.73
N ARG A 243 2.68 19.30 8.18
CA ARG A 243 4.02 19.07 8.72
C ARG A 243 4.95 18.30 7.78
N LEU A 244 4.49 17.98 6.57
CA LEU A 244 5.22 17.13 5.62
C LEU A 244 5.83 17.88 4.43
N ALA A 245 5.80 19.22 4.46
CA ALA A 245 6.46 20.06 3.45
C ALA A 245 7.97 20.23 3.68
N ASP A 246 8.49 19.72 4.80
CA ASP A 246 9.88 19.86 5.25
C ASP A 246 10.87 18.97 4.49
N ALA A 247 10.39 18.00 3.70
CA ALA A 247 11.21 17.14 2.86
C ALA A 247 11.05 17.35 1.35
N GLY A 248 10.48 18.50 0.95
CA GLY A 248 10.15 18.78 -0.44
C GLY A 248 9.02 17.88 -0.98
N GLY A 249 8.70 18.07 -2.25
CA GLY A 249 7.77 17.23 -2.98
C GLY A 249 8.35 16.72 -4.29
N VAL A 250 7.84 15.58 -4.74
CA VAL A 250 8.20 14.92 -6.00
C VAL A 250 6.95 14.50 -6.77
N VAL A 251 7.10 14.31 -8.08
CA VAL A 251 6.08 13.59 -8.86
C VAL A 251 6.21 12.11 -8.54
N ALA A 252 5.18 11.51 -7.95
CA ALA A 252 5.21 10.10 -7.55
C ALA A 252 3.88 9.41 -7.74
N HIS A 253 3.92 8.07 -7.80
CA HIS A 253 2.72 7.23 -7.95
C HIS A 253 1.84 7.22 -6.69
N GLY A 254 2.43 7.38 -5.50
CA GLY A 254 1.75 7.35 -4.20
C GLY A 254 1.19 6.00 -3.75
N ASP A 255 0.97 5.05 -4.68
CA ASP A 255 0.42 3.71 -4.44
C ASP A 255 0.90 2.63 -5.43
N ALA A 256 2.21 2.61 -5.67
CA ALA A 256 2.83 1.67 -6.61
C ALA A 256 3.04 0.27 -5.99
N HIS A 257 2.00 -0.34 -5.40
CA HIS A 257 2.11 -1.72 -4.93
C HIS A 257 2.18 -2.70 -6.13
N ASN A 258 2.81 -3.87 -5.98
CA ASN A 258 3.10 -4.78 -7.10
C ASN A 258 1.88 -5.34 -7.86
N ALA A 259 0.66 -5.21 -7.31
CA ALA A 259 -0.57 -5.53 -8.04
C ALA A 259 -1.02 -4.42 -9.02
N ASN A 260 -0.35 -3.25 -9.00
CA ASN A 260 -0.49 -2.11 -9.91
C ASN A 260 0.76 -1.97 -10.81
N VAL A 261 1.50 -3.07 -10.98
CA VAL A 261 2.72 -3.13 -11.80
C VAL A 261 2.60 -4.32 -12.73
N TRP A 262 2.74 -4.08 -14.03
CA TRP A 262 2.88 -5.14 -15.03
C TRP A 262 4.32 -5.67 -15.04
N TYR A 263 4.48 -6.98 -15.23
CA TYR A 263 5.76 -7.63 -15.43
C TYR A 263 5.87 -8.10 -16.88
N GLU A 264 6.65 -7.38 -17.67
CA GLU A 264 6.82 -7.60 -19.12
C GLU A 264 7.99 -8.55 -19.34
N ASP A 265 7.70 -9.81 -19.63
CA ASP A 265 8.72 -10.83 -19.84
C ASP A 265 9.24 -10.79 -21.30
N HIS A 266 10.53 -10.52 -21.48
CA HIS A 266 11.22 -10.49 -22.77
C HIS A 266 12.26 -11.61 -22.91
N GLY A 267 12.00 -12.79 -22.34
CA GLY A 267 12.89 -13.95 -22.40
C GLY A 267 13.97 -13.87 -21.32
N ASP A 268 15.12 -13.26 -21.62
CA ASP A 268 16.23 -13.18 -20.66
C ASP A 268 16.11 -11.97 -19.71
N THR A 269 15.35 -10.94 -20.09
CA THR A 269 15.09 -9.74 -19.29
C THR A 269 13.61 -9.55 -19.01
N ALA A 270 13.29 -8.70 -18.04
CA ALA A 270 11.93 -8.24 -17.81
C ALA A 270 11.92 -6.74 -17.49
N HIS A 271 10.81 -6.09 -17.83
CA HIS A 271 10.56 -4.69 -17.52
C HIS A 271 9.30 -4.54 -16.67
N LEU A 272 9.28 -3.51 -15.83
CA LEU A 272 8.13 -3.18 -15.01
C LEU A 272 7.47 -1.91 -15.55
N SER A 273 6.14 -1.88 -15.56
CA SER A 273 5.35 -0.72 -15.95
C SER A 273 4.20 -0.50 -14.99
N PHE A 274 4.03 0.72 -14.51
CA PHE A 274 2.93 1.08 -13.61
C PHE A 274 1.59 1.08 -14.34
N PHE A 275 0.51 0.87 -13.60
CA PHE A 275 -0.83 1.20 -14.04
C PHE A 275 -1.68 1.60 -12.84
N ASP A 276 -2.84 2.20 -13.08
CA ASP A 276 -3.78 2.61 -12.04
C ASP A 276 -3.18 3.53 -10.94
N PRO A 277 -2.72 4.74 -11.30
CA PRO A 277 -2.07 5.67 -10.38
C PRO A 277 -3.06 6.53 -9.59
N ALA A 278 -3.99 5.87 -8.88
CA ALA A 278 -5.07 6.55 -8.15
C ALA A 278 -4.57 7.59 -7.13
N PHE A 279 -3.40 7.38 -6.53
CA PHE A 279 -2.80 8.28 -5.53
C PHE A 279 -1.60 9.06 -6.05
N ALA A 280 -1.40 9.14 -7.38
CA ALA A 280 -0.30 9.93 -7.92
C ALA A 280 -0.58 11.43 -7.82
N GLY A 281 0.50 12.20 -7.81
CA GLY A 281 0.44 13.65 -7.73
C GLY A 281 1.80 14.30 -7.93
N GLU A 282 1.81 15.63 -7.97
CA GLU A 282 2.98 16.44 -8.35
C GLU A 282 3.81 16.90 -7.14
N HIS A 283 3.21 16.99 -5.95
CA HIS A 283 3.83 17.50 -4.73
C HIS A 283 3.86 16.46 -3.61
N ILE A 284 3.92 15.17 -3.96
CA ILE A 284 3.92 14.07 -3.00
C ILE A 284 5.10 14.25 -2.04
N PRO A 285 4.89 14.25 -0.70
CA PRO A 285 5.98 14.36 0.27
C PRO A 285 7.03 13.29 0.02
N THR A 286 8.27 13.71 -0.21
CA THR A 286 9.34 12.83 -0.69
C THR A 286 9.56 11.62 0.23
N LEU A 287 9.49 11.81 1.56
CA LEU A 287 9.65 10.73 2.54
C LEU A 287 8.48 9.75 2.60
N LEU A 288 7.33 10.05 1.99
CA LEU A 288 6.19 9.13 1.89
C LEU A 288 6.09 8.43 0.54
N ALA A 289 6.75 8.95 -0.51
CA ALA A 289 6.61 8.50 -1.88
C ALA A 289 6.89 6.98 -2.05
N GLU A 290 7.91 6.45 -1.37
CA GLU A 290 8.32 5.02 -1.45
C GLU A 290 7.90 4.19 -0.24
N VAL A 291 7.18 4.76 0.73
CA VAL A 291 6.77 4.02 1.93
C VAL A 291 5.88 2.84 1.55
N LYS A 292 4.90 3.08 0.68
CA LYS A 292 3.92 2.05 0.33
C LYS A 292 4.54 0.93 -0.49
N THR A 293 5.41 1.25 -1.45
CA THR A 293 6.15 0.26 -2.24
C THR A 293 7.06 -0.56 -1.31
N THR A 294 7.80 0.10 -0.42
CA THR A 294 8.69 -0.57 0.54
C THR A 294 7.94 -1.53 1.45
N PHE A 295 6.77 -1.14 1.97
CA PHE A 295 6.00 -2.04 2.82
C PHE A 295 5.28 -3.12 2.00
N HIS A 296 4.40 -2.73 1.07
CA HIS A 296 3.49 -3.67 0.40
C HIS A 296 4.18 -4.63 -0.57
N ASN A 297 5.32 -4.23 -1.13
CA ASN A 297 6.03 -5.06 -2.11
C ASN A 297 7.01 -6.02 -1.43
N ILE A 298 7.29 -5.84 -0.14
CA ILE A 298 8.37 -6.56 0.55
C ILE A 298 7.88 -7.13 1.88
N LEU A 299 7.48 -6.26 2.82
CA LEU A 299 7.17 -6.62 4.20
C LEU A 299 5.75 -7.20 4.34
N ALA A 300 4.83 -6.77 3.47
CA ALA A 300 3.48 -7.29 3.39
C ALA A 300 3.41 -8.64 2.64
N HIS A 301 4.06 -9.66 3.19
CA HIS A 301 4.12 -10.97 2.55
C HIS A 301 2.70 -11.52 2.29
N PRO A 302 2.43 -12.05 1.07
CA PRO A 302 1.07 -12.35 0.64
C PRO A 302 0.38 -13.37 1.53
N PHE A 303 1.12 -14.31 2.13
CA PHE A 303 0.52 -15.34 2.97
C PHE A 303 -0.16 -14.79 4.22
N TRP A 304 0.40 -13.77 4.88
CA TRP A 304 -0.27 -13.23 6.06
C TRP A 304 -1.24 -12.10 5.71
N LEU A 305 -0.97 -11.33 4.66
CA LEU A 305 -1.84 -10.19 4.30
C LEU A 305 -3.06 -10.61 3.47
N TYR A 306 -2.88 -11.38 2.40
CA TYR A 306 -3.94 -11.69 1.43
C TYR A 306 -4.46 -13.13 1.53
N ASP A 307 -3.58 -14.09 1.83
CA ASP A 307 -3.88 -15.52 1.93
C ASP A 307 -3.79 -16.10 3.37
N PRO A 308 -4.50 -15.58 4.40
CA PRO A 308 -4.35 -16.01 5.80
C PRO A 308 -4.34 -17.51 6.08
N ALA A 309 -5.06 -18.31 5.29
CA ALA A 309 -5.02 -19.77 5.40
C ALA A 309 -3.59 -20.33 5.19
N LEU A 310 -2.89 -19.85 4.16
CA LEU A 310 -1.50 -20.21 3.90
C LEU A 310 -0.58 -19.76 5.05
N ALA A 311 -0.82 -18.60 5.66
CA ALA A 311 -0.03 -18.22 6.85
C ALA A 311 -0.14 -19.23 8.00
N SER A 312 -1.30 -19.85 8.21
CA SER A 312 -1.47 -20.87 9.25
C SER A 312 -0.88 -22.24 8.88
N GLU A 313 -0.73 -22.52 7.59
CA GLU A 313 -0.08 -23.73 7.09
C GLU A 313 1.46 -23.60 7.14
N HIS A 314 1.99 -22.41 6.89
CA HIS A 314 3.42 -22.17 6.75
C HIS A 314 4.10 -21.61 8.00
N TYR A 315 3.38 -20.94 8.88
CA TYR A 315 3.96 -20.26 10.03
C TYR A 315 3.34 -20.72 11.35
N THR A 316 4.17 -20.75 12.38
CA THR A 316 3.72 -20.83 13.77
C THR A 316 3.75 -19.43 14.38
N ALA A 317 2.78 -19.12 15.22
CA ALA A 317 2.77 -17.89 16.00
C ALA A 317 2.09 -18.14 17.36
N ALA A 318 2.63 -17.56 18.42
CA ALA A 318 2.09 -17.63 19.77
C ALA A 318 2.36 -16.32 20.51
N ALA A 319 1.42 -15.94 21.37
CA ALA A 319 1.50 -14.78 22.22
C ALA A 319 1.25 -15.17 23.69
N ILE A 320 2.07 -14.62 24.59
CA ILE A 320 1.95 -14.77 26.03
C ILE A 320 1.98 -13.37 26.63
N LEU A 321 1.02 -13.06 27.50
CA LEU A 321 1.06 -11.86 28.32
C LEU A 321 1.88 -12.15 29.59
N ASP A 322 3.06 -11.54 29.69
CA ASP A 322 3.97 -11.64 30.84
C ASP A 322 3.97 -10.30 31.60
N GLY A 323 3.07 -10.20 32.58
CA GLY A 323 2.78 -8.92 33.23
C GLY A 323 2.25 -7.90 32.23
N ASP A 324 2.98 -6.79 32.07
CA ASP A 324 2.64 -5.73 31.12
C ASP A 324 3.37 -5.86 29.77
N LEU A 325 4.02 -7.00 29.49
CA LEU A 325 4.75 -7.24 28.23
C LEU A 325 4.04 -8.31 27.39
N LEU A 326 3.77 -8.00 26.12
CA LEU A 326 3.31 -9.01 25.16
C LEU A 326 4.52 -9.69 24.52
N ARG A 327 4.78 -10.94 24.91
CA ARG A 327 5.81 -11.77 24.28
C ARG A 327 5.21 -12.53 23.11
N VAL A 328 5.81 -12.35 21.95
CA VAL A 328 5.41 -12.98 20.69
C VAL A 328 6.54 -13.87 20.21
N THR A 329 6.22 -15.11 19.88
CA THR A 329 7.10 -16.03 19.16
C THR A 329 6.46 -16.39 17.84
N THR A 330 7.18 -16.23 16.74
CA THR A 330 6.70 -16.55 15.39
C THR A 330 7.83 -17.08 14.52
N SER A 331 7.52 -18.05 13.68
CA SER A 331 8.45 -18.56 12.66
C SER A 331 8.40 -17.77 11.36
N TYR A 332 7.60 -16.70 11.29
CA TYR A 332 7.51 -15.87 10.08
C TYR A 332 8.83 -15.18 9.79
N GLU A 333 9.31 -15.38 8.56
CA GLU A 333 10.39 -14.62 7.94
C GLU A 333 9.96 -14.22 6.53
N VAL A 334 10.48 -13.09 6.05
CA VAL A 334 10.35 -12.72 4.64
C VAL A 334 11.08 -13.73 3.74
N SER A 335 10.50 -14.06 2.59
CA SER A 335 11.08 -14.99 1.62
C SER A 335 12.38 -14.45 1.00
N PRO A 336 13.19 -15.29 0.34
CA PRO A 336 14.41 -14.85 -0.34
C PRO A 336 14.18 -13.70 -1.33
N VAL A 337 13.14 -13.78 -2.17
CA VAL A 337 12.84 -12.71 -3.13
C VAL A 337 12.51 -11.40 -2.42
N ARG A 338 11.74 -11.43 -1.33
CA ARG A 338 11.41 -10.21 -0.58
C ARG A 338 12.66 -9.59 0.07
N ARG A 339 13.59 -10.42 0.56
CA ARG A 339 14.89 -9.92 1.08
C ARG A 339 15.71 -9.25 -0.02
N ASP A 340 15.80 -9.86 -1.20
CA ASP A 340 16.56 -9.30 -2.32
C ASP A 340 15.93 -7.96 -2.80
N LEU A 341 14.60 -7.88 -2.86
CA LEU A 341 13.89 -6.62 -3.18
C LEU A 341 14.10 -5.54 -2.11
N LEU A 342 14.20 -5.89 -0.82
CA LEU A 342 14.52 -4.94 0.24
C LEU A 342 15.92 -4.34 0.05
N SER A 343 16.89 -5.18 -0.31
CA SER A 343 18.26 -4.72 -0.63
C SER A 343 18.26 -3.77 -1.83
N VAL A 344 17.49 -4.07 -2.88
CA VAL A 344 17.30 -3.16 -4.03
C VAL A 344 16.71 -1.83 -3.56
N LYS A 345 15.62 -1.83 -2.77
CA LYS A 345 15.04 -0.60 -2.24
C LYS A 345 16.03 0.19 -1.38
N ALA A 346 16.89 -0.47 -0.63
CA ALA A 346 17.92 0.21 0.15
C ALA A 346 18.95 0.89 -0.75
N GLU A 347 19.53 0.13 -1.69
CA GLU A 347 20.68 0.54 -2.50
C GLU A 347 20.32 1.48 -3.66
N ALA A 348 19.27 1.15 -4.40
CA ALA A 348 18.92 1.82 -5.66
C ALA A 348 17.89 2.94 -5.47
N MET A 349 17.24 3.03 -4.31
CA MET A 349 16.16 3.99 -4.06
C MET A 349 16.42 4.86 -2.82
N TRP A 350 16.31 4.28 -1.62
CA TRP A 350 16.30 5.05 -0.38
C TRP A 350 17.64 5.72 -0.06
N LYS A 351 18.76 4.98 -0.09
CA LYS A 351 20.07 5.57 0.22
C LYS A 351 20.41 6.75 -0.71
N PRO A 352 20.27 6.62 -2.04
CA PRO A 352 20.47 7.75 -2.95
C PRO A 352 19.48 8.91 -2.68
N LEU A 353 18.18 8.62 -2.51
CA LEU A 353 17.16 9.65 -2.29
C LEU A 353 17.43 10.48 -1.02
N LEU A 354 17.75 9.81 0.10
CA LEU A 354 18.05 10.50 1.36
C LEU A 354 19.36 11.29 1.26
N THR A 355 20.34 10.78 0.50
CA THR A 355 21.59 11.51 0.20
C THR A 355 21.29 12.79 -0.58
N ASP A 356 20.43 12.71 -1.60
CA ASP A 356 20.04 13.86 -2.42
C ASP A 356 19.24 14.90 -1.61
N LEU A 357 18.31 14.46 -0.76
CA LEU A 357 17.58 15.35 0.16
C LEU A 357 18.54 16.07 1.09
N LYS A 358 19.50 15.34 1.69
CA LYS A 358 20.51 15.93 2.58
C LYS A 358 21.39 16.94 1.86
N ALA A 359 21.85 16.61 0.65
CA ALA A 359 22.69 17.51 -0.15
C ALA A 359 21.96 18.81 -0.54
N ARG A 360 20.63 18.81 -0.52
CA ARG A 360 19.77 19.99 -0.80
C ARG A 360 19.24 20.67 0.46
N ASP A 361 19.71 20.30 1.67
CA ASP A 361 19.18 20.76 2.96
C ASP A 361 17.66 20.53 3.12
N MET A 362 17.15 19.44 2.52
CA MET A 362 15.75 19.01 2.55
C MET A 362 15.54 17.71 3.34
N LEU A 363 16.54 17.24 4.09
CA LEU A 363 16.37 16.06 4.93
C LEU A 363 16.08 16.47 6.38
N PRO A 364 14.85 16.28 6.90
CA PRO A 364 14.57 16.59 8.30
C PRO A 364 15.35 15.65 9.23
N GLU A 365 15.76 16.17 10.40
CA GLU A 365 16.53 15.39 11.39
C GLU A 365 15.81 14.10 11.84
N ASP A 366 14.47 14.11 11.82
CA ASP A 366 13.63 12.99 12.21
C ASP A 366 13.14 12.13 11.04
N TRP A 367 13.76 12.22 9.84
CA TRP A 367 13.36 11.49 8.63
C TRP A 367 13.10 10.00 8.89
N ARG A 368 13.95 9.37 9.68
CA ARG A 368 13.84 7.95 10.02
C ARG A 368 12.52 7.67 10.74
N ARG A 369 12.10 8.55 11.65
CA ARG A 369 10.82 8.41 12.36
C ARG A 369 9.65 8.60 11.40
N VAL A 370 9.72 9.58 10.49
CA VAL A 370 8.68 9.80 9.46
C VAL A 370 8.45 8.53 8.63
N VAL A 371 9.53 7.96 8.09
CA VAL A 371 9.45 6.74 7.25
C VAL A 371 8.92 5.56 8.07
N ARG A 372 9.40 5.35 9.32
CA ARG A 372 8.89 4.27 10.18
C ARG A 372 7.41 4.40 10.50
N LEU A 373 6.91 5.60 10.81
CA LEU A 373 5.49 5.83 11.05
C LEU A 373 4.68 5.54 9.77
N GLY A 374 5.17 5.94 8.61
CA GLY A 374 4.55 5.58 7.33
C GLY A 374 4.46 4.07 7.14
N LEU A 375 5.58 3.34 7.32
CA LEU A 375 5.62 1.88 7.19
C LEU A 375 4.70 1.17 8.19
N PHE A 376 4.55 1.70 9.42
CA PHE A 376 3.62 1.20 10.42
C PHE A 376 2.15 1.32 9.99
N LEU A 377 1.80 2.43 9.33
CA LEU A 377 0.43 2.67 8.87
C LEU A 377 0.03 1.81 7.67
N CYS A 378 0.97 1.42 6.82
CA CYS A 378 0.69 0.59 5.65
C CYS A 378 -0.15 -0.67 5.96
N PRO A 379 0.29 -1.60 6.83
CA PRO A 379 -0.49 -2.78 7.13
C PRO A 379 -1.71 -2.47 8.01
N THR A 380 -1.61 -1.48 8.89
CA THR A 380 -2.63 -1.23 9.91
C THR A 380 -3.84 -0.45 9.40
N LEU A 381 -3.68 0.31 8.31
CA LEU A 381 -4.78 1.09 7.71
C LEU A 381 -5.23 0.56 6.35
N VAL A 382 -4.47 -0.34 5.70
CA VAL A 382 -4.91 -0.95 4.44
C VAL A 382 -5.92 -2.07 4.66
N MET A 383 -5.69 -2.95 5.65
CA MET A 383 -6.61 -4.05 5.99
C MET A 383 -6.88 -4.11 7.49
N ASN A 384 -8.07 -4.62 7.85
CA ASN A 384 -8.39 -4.90 9.24
C ASN A 384 -7.63 -6.14 9.70
N LEU A 385 -6.50 -5.95 10.37
CA LEU A 385 -5.62 -7.04 10.84
C LEU A 385 -6.21 -7.91 11.95
N ARG A 386 -7.45 -7.69 12.41
CA ARG A 386 -8.07 -8.51 13.46
C ARG A 386 -8.50 -9.87 12.93
N ALA A 387 -8.17 -10.91 13.69
CA ALA A 387 -8.70 -12.24 13.47
C ALA A 387 -10.25 -12.22 13.44
N GLY A 388 -10.83 -12.82 12.39
CA GLY A 388 -12.28 -12.97 12.23
C GLY A 388 -13.05 -11.71 11.83
N ALA A 389 -12.40 -10.55 11.69
CA ALA A 389 -13.08 -9.34 11.21
C ALA A 389 -13.29 -9.34 9.68
N THR A 390 -12.32 -9.88 8.96
CA THR A 390 -12.37 -10.12 7.51
C THR A 390 -11.77 -11.51 7.21
N SER A 391 -10.70 -11.61 6.42
CA SER A 391 -10.02 -12.87 6.08
C SER A 391 -8.98 -13.31 7.12
N HIS A 392 -8.45 -12.39 7.94
CA HIS A 392 -7.39 -12.72 8.90
C HIS A 392 -7.84 -13.74 9.95
N ASN A 393 -6.92 -14.62 10.30
CA ASN A 393 -7.02 -15.58 11.41
C ASN A 393 -6.04 -15.21 12.54
N PRO A 394 -6.06 -15.88 13.71
CA PRO A 394 -5.19 -15.52 14.83
C PRO A 394 -3.70 -15.50 14.49
N VAL A 395 -3.21 -16.43 13.67
CA VAL A 395 -1.79 -16.50 13.26
C VAL A 395 -1.41 -15.30 12.39
N SER A 396 -2.13 -15.09 11.28
CA SER A 396 -1.88 -13.95 10.37
C SER A 396 -2.09 -12.60 11.04
N SER A 397 -3.04 -12.48 11.96
CA SER A 397 -3.29 -11.29 12.77
C SER A 397 -2.07 -10.94 13.63
N LEU A 398 -1.55 -11.93 14.37
CA LEU A 398 -0.38 -11.75 15.23
C LEU A 398 0.89 -11.44 14.42
N VAL A 399 1.09 -12.13 13.29
CA VAL A 399 2.20 -11.84 12.36
C VAL A 399 2.08 -10.42 11.78
N GLY A 400 0.90 -10.01 11.31
CA GLY A 400 0.68 -8.69 10.74
C GLY A 400 0.95 -7.55 11.72
N LEU A 401 0.44 -7.66 12.96
CA LEU A 401 0.71 -6.66 14.01
C LEU A 401 2.18 -6.66 14.46
N SER A 402 2.82 -7.82 14.51
CA SER A 402 4.25 -7.92 14.82
C SER A 402 5.10 -7.24 13.75
N SER A 403 4.78 -7.45 12.47
CA SER A 403 5.44 -6.77 11.35
C SER A 403 5.23 -5.25 11.38
N ALA A 404 4.02 -4.79 11.76
CA ALA A 404 3.74 -3.37 11.93
C ALA A 404 4.58 -2.75 13.06
N ILE A 405 4.66 -3.41 14.22
CA ILE A 405 5.52 -2.97 15.34
C ILE A 405 6.99 -2.90 14.92
N MET A 406 7.51 -3.95 14.28
CA MET A 406 8.89 -3.99 13.81
C MET A 406 9.20 -2.86 12.82
N ALA A 407 8.26 -2.52 11.95
CA ALA A 407 8.40 -1.40 11.02
C ALA A 407 8.34 -0.03 11.73
N GLY A 408 7.39 0.15 12.65
CA GLY A 408 7.14 1.44 13.31
C GLY A 408 8.10 1.79 14.44
N SER A 409 8.54 0.80 15.21
CA SER A 409 9.30 1.01 16.43
C SER A 409 10.74 0.51 16.31
N GLU A 410 11.67 1.24 16.92
CA GLU A 410 13.04 0.77 17.09
C GLU A 410 13.12 -0.28 18.21
N PRO A 411 14.00 -1.29 18.10
CA PRO A 411 14.39 -2.13 19.21
C PRO A 411 14.94 -1.29 20.37
N VAL A 412 14.67 -1.70 21.61
CA VAL A 412 15.30 -1.14 22.82
C VAL A 412 16.80 -1.49 22.84
N ALA A 413 17.14 -2.70 22.38
CA ALA A 413 18.50 -3.18 22.23
C ALA A 413 18.55 -4.25 21.12
N GLY A 414 19.74 -4.44 20.54
CA GLY A 414 19.95 -5.37 19.42
C GLY A 414 19.53 -4.77 18.08
N GLN A 415 19.41 -5.62 17.06
CA GLN A 415 19.01 -5.24 15.71
C GLN A 415 18.08 -6.28 15.10
N ASP A 416 16.97 -5.83 14.52
CA ASP A 416 16.13 -6.61 13.63
C ASP A 416 16.45 -6.31 12.15
N MET A 417 15.66 -6.85 11.23
CA MET A 417 15.82 -6.61 9.80
C MET A 417 15.60 -5.14 9.41
N LEU A 418 14.63 -4.46 10.02
CA LEU A 418 14.29 -3.07 9.69
C LEU A 418 15.33 -2.10 10.20
N SER A 419 15.86 -2.34 11.39
CA SER A 419 16.95 -1.57 12.00
C SER A 419 18.21 -1.64 11.12
N ARG A 420 18.53 -2.83 10.59
CA ARG A 420 19.63 -2.99 9.62
C ARG A 420 19.34 -2.26 8.31
N PHE A 421 18.12 -2.36 7.79
CA PHE A 421 17.70 -1.62 6.60
C PHE A 421 17.86 -0.10 6.79
N PHE A 422 17.36 0.45 7.90
CA PHE A 422 17.48 1.87 8.21
C PHE A 422 18.92 2.32 8.44
N ASP A 423 19.77 1.48 9.01
CA ASP A 423 21.20 1.76 9.17
C ASP A 423 21.93 1.80 7.82
N VAL A 424 21.53 0.98 6.85
CA VAL A 424 22.12 0.96 5.49
C VAL A 424 21.76 2.21 4.69
N ILE A 425 20.53 2.70 4.82
CA ILE A 425 20.04 3.86 4.04
C ILE A 425 20.36 5.21 4.68
N ASP A 426 20.89 5.21 5.91
CA ASP A 426 21.22 6.42 6.64
C ASP A 426 22.37 7.19 5.96
N PRO A 427 22.14 8.42 5.45
CA PRO A 427 23.17 9.18 4.74
C PRO A 427 24.29 9.70 5.67
N ASP A 428 24.16 9.55 6.99
CA ASP A 428 25.24 9.83 7.96
C ASP A 428 26.13 8.61 8.23
N ARG A 429 25.72 7.43 7.78
CA ARG A 429 26.49 6.19 7.92
C ARG A 429 26.97 5.77 6.53
N GLY A 430 28.20 6.14 6.21
CA GLY A 430 28.87 5.87 4.93
C GLY A 430 28.77 4.40 4.50
#